data_AF-A0A2T2RK09-F1
#
_entry.id   AF-A0A2T2RK09-F1
#
_cell.length_a   1.000
_cell.length_b   1.000
_cell.length_c   1.000
_cell.angle_alpha   90.00
_cell.angle_beta   90.00
_cell.angle_gamma   90.00
#
_symmetry.space_group_name_H-M   'P 1'
#
loop_
_entity.id
_entity.type
_entity.pdbx_description
1 polymer ?
#
loop_
_entity_poly.entity_id
_entity_poly.type
_entity_poly.pdbx_seq_one_letter_code
_entity_poly.pdbx_strand_id
1 'polypeptide(L)' 'DGFRVLREIRARYDASLPVIMLTSRGREPDTIRRLEAGATDYVTKPFSPDELLARVERFCQ' A
#
# COMPACT_ATOMS: atom_id res chain seq x y z
N ASP A 1 -13.65 1.50 0.94
CA ASP A 1 -12.52 1.57 1.88
C ASP A 1 -11.34 0.80 1.28
N GLY A 2 -10.15 1.40 1.23
CA GLY A 2 -8.95 0.80 0.64
C GLY A 2 -8.56 -0.52 1.31
N PHE A 3 -8.80 -0.68 2.61
CA PHE A 3 -8.52 -1.94 3.32
C PHE A 3 -9.44 -3.09 2.88
N ARG A 4 -10.70 -2.81 2.53
CA ARG A 4 -11.60 -3.83 1.97
C ARG A 4 -11.09 -4.31 0.61
N VAL A 5 -10.66 -3.38 -0.24
CA VAL A 5 -10.10 -3.70 -1.56
C VAL A 5 -8.81 -4.52 -1.42
N LEU A 6 -7.92 -4.17 -0.49
CA LEU A 6 -6.71 -4.94 -0.20
C LEU A 6 -7.04 -6.39 0.19
N ARG A 7 -8.04 -6.61 1.06
CA ARG A 7 -8.47 -7.96 1.43
C ARG A 7 -9.02 -8.75 0.25
N GLU A 8 -9.82 -8.13 -0.61
CA GLU A 8 -10.36 -8.77 -1.82
C GLU A 8 -9.24 -9.13 -2.82
N ILE A 9 -8.23 -8.26 -2.96
CA ILE A 9 -7.04 -8.54 -3.76
C ILE A 9 -6.28 -9.74 -3.18
N ARG A 10 -6.01 -9.76 -1.88
CA ARG A 10 -5.25 -10.84 -1.22
C ARG A 10 -6.00 -12.17 -1.11
N ALA A 11 -7.31 -12.17 -1.28
CA ALA A 11 -8.09 -13.40 -1.42
C ALA A 11 -8.01 -14.01 -2.83
N ARG A 12 -7.63 -13.23 -3.85
CA ARG A 12 -7.62 -13.64 -5.27
C ARG A 12 -6.22 -13.79 -5.85
N TYR A 13 -5.30 -12.98 -5.38
CA TYR A 13 -3.92 -12.90 -5.85
C TYR A 13 -3.00 -13.17 -4.68
N ASP A 14 -1.93 -13.90 -4.95
CA ASP A 14 -0.88 -14.14 -3.95
C ASP A 14 -0.06 -12.86 -3.68
N ALA A 15 0.95 -13.00 -2.82
CA ALA A 15 1.82 -11.90 -2.42
C ALA A 15 2.75 -11.40 -3.54
N SER A 16 2.86 -12.11 -4.68
CA SER A 16 3.68 -11.69 -5.82
C SER A 16 3.11 -10.47 -6.53
N LEU A 17 1.79 -10.23 -6.42
CA LEU A 17 1.17 -9.00 -6.92
C LEU A 17 1.48 -7.83 -5.95
N PRO A 18 2.27 -6.82 -6.35
CA PRO A 18 2.63 -5.71 -5.48
C PRO A 18 1.42 -4.79 -5.27
N VAL A 19 1.20 -4.35 -4.03
CA VAL A 19 0.13 -3.39 -3.71
C VAL A 19 0.70 -2.22 -2.90
N ILE A 20 0.58 -1.01 -3.44
CA ILE A 20 0.99 0.24 -2.77
C ILE A 20 -0.26 0.95 -2.24
N MET A 21 -0.32 1.17 -0.93
CA MET A 21 -1.44 1.83 -0.27
C MET A 21 -1.16 3.33 -0.06
N LEU A 22 -2.08 4.19 -0.47
CA LEU A 22 -1.94 5.64 -0.27
C LEU A 22 -2.69 6.09 0.99
N THR A 23 -1.99 6.62 1.99
CA THR A 23 -2.54 7.00 3.31
C THR A 23 -2.56 8.52 3.53
N SER A 24 -3.43 9.04 4.39
CA SER A 24 -3.37 10.43 4.85
C SER A 24 -2.64 10.51 6.18
N ARG A 25 -1.83 11.56 6.35
CA ARG A 25 -0.83 11.77 7.41
C ARG A 25 -1.38 11.81 8.87
N GLY A 26 -2.67 11.55 9.10
CA GLY A 26 -3.37 11.90 10.34
C GLY A 26 -4.34 10.87 10.94
N ARG A 27 -4.32 9.59 10.52
CA ARG A 27 -5.08 8.54 11.23
C ARG A 27 -4.26 7.27 11.40
N GLU A 28 -3.56 7.19 12.52
CA GLU A 28 -3.10 5.94 13.15
C GLU A 28 -1.79 5.33 12.62
N PRO A 29 -0.65 5.82 13.13
CA PRO A 29 0.55 4.98 13.19
C PRO A 29 0.36 3.74 14.09
N ASP A 30 -0.62 3.73 15.00
CA ASP A 30 -0.62 2.81 16.16
C ASP A 30 -1.67 1.67 16.16
N THR A 31 -2.50 1.55 15.12
CA THR A 31 -3.40 0.38 14.96
C THR A 31 -3.24 -0.28 13.59
N ILE A 32 -2.76 0.47 12.58
CA ILE A 32 -2.71 0.06 11.17
C ILE A 32 -1.52 -0.87 10.84
N ARG A 33 -0.40 -0.80 11.59
CA ARG A 33 0.65 -1.83 11.52
C ARG A 33 0.17 -3.23 11.95
N ARG A 34 -0.88 -3.33 12.77
CA ARG A 34 -1.37 -4.62 13.27
C ARG A 34 -2.39 -5.30 12.35
N LEU A 35 -2.83 -4.60 11.30
CA LEU A 35 -3.55 -5.14 10.13
C LEU A 35 -2.66 -5.01 8.88
N GLU A 36 -1.37 -5.37 8.99
CA GLU A 36 -0.42 -5.51 7.87
C GLU A 36 -0.81 -6.69 6.96
N ALA A 37 -2.01 -6.60 6.37
CA ALA A 37 -2.77 -7.62 5.65
C ALA A 37 -2.25 -7.90 4.22
N GLY A 38 -0.96 -7.71 3.98
CA GLY A 38 -0.30 -8.02 2.72
C GLY A 38 -0.11 -6.86 1.75
N ALA A 39 -0.22 -5.59 2.13
CA ALA A 39 0.28 -4.52 1.25
C ALA A 39 1.81 -4.57 1.16
N THR A 40 2.36 -4.20 0.01
CA THR A 40 3.80 -4.24 -0.26
C THR A 40 4.49 -2.95 0.15
N ASP A 41 3.82 -1.80 -0.01
CA ASP A 41 4.33 -0.49 0.43
C ASP A 41 3.17 0.45 0.81
N TYR A 42 3.51 1.53 1.51
CA TYR A 42 2.59 2.59 1.90
C TYR A 42 3.19 3.97 1.58
N VAL A 43 2.39 4.85 0.98
CA VAL A 43 2.80 6.22 0.64
C VAL A 43 1.85 7.21 1.27
N THR A 44 2.42 8.20 1.98
CA THR A 44 1.61 9.20 2.66
C THR A 44 1.33 10.39 1.76
N LYS A 45 0.08 10.83 1.72
CA LYS A 45 -0.37 12.03 1.02
C LYS A 45 -0.03 13.31 1.80
N PRO A 46 0.21 14.44 1.11
CA PRO A 46 0.51 14.51 -0.32
C PRO A 46 1.89 13.90 -0.65
N PHE A 47 2.02 13.30 -1.83
CA PHE A 47 3.26 12.74 -2.40
C PHE A 47 3.49 13.37 -3.78
N SER A 48 4.74 13.35 -4.27
CA SER A 48 5.06 13.77 -5.64
C SER A 48 4.86 12.61 -6.63
N PRO A 49 4.56 12.90 -7.91
CA PRO A 49 4.53 11.87 -8.96
C PRO A 49 5.85 11.09 -9.05
N ASP A 50 6.98 11.79 -8.98
CA ASP A 50 8.32 11.17 -9.03
C ASP A 50 8.56 10.21 -7.87
N GLU A 51 8.09 10.56 -6.66
CA GLU A 51 8.19 9.65 -5.50
C GLU A 51 7.38 8.37 -5.73
N LEU A 52 6.17 8.48 -6.29
CA LEU A 52 5.35 7.32 -6.59
C LEU A 52 5.97 6.45 -7.69
N LEU A 53 6.47 7.07 -8.77
CA LEU A 53 7.12 6.37 -9.87
C LEU A 53 8.35 5.59 -9.40
N ALA A 54 9.23 6.22 -8.62
CA ALA A 54 10.42 5.57 -8.07
C ALA A 54 10.09 4.35 -7.20
N ARG A 55 8.91 4.31 -6.57
CA ARG A 55 8.45 3.13 -5.80
C ARG A 55 7.88 2.04 -6.70
N VAL A 56 7.14 2.41 -7.73
CA VAL A 56 6.63 1.45 -8.72
C VAL A 56 7.78 0.75 -9.44
N GLU A 57 8.81 1.50 -9.84
CA GLU A 57 9.98 0.96 -10.53
C GLU A 57 10.71 -0.13 -9.71
N ARG A 58 10.68 -0.07 -8.37
CA ARG A 58 11.27 -1.11 -7.50
C ARG A 58 10.61 -2.48 -7.65
N PHE A 59 9.38 -2.55 -8.16
CA PHE A 59 8.66 -3.79 -8.36
C PHE A 59 8.68 -4.30 -9.80
N CYS A 60 9.32 -3.56 -10.71
CA CYS A 60 9.45 -3.92 -12.14
C CYS A 60 10.81 -4.52 -12.50
N GLN A 61 11.69 -4.75 -11.52
CA GLN A 61 13.01 -5.37 -11.68
C GLN A 61 12.91 -6.88 -11.48
#